data_AF-A0A1B8XW40-F1
#
_entry.id   AF-A0A1B8XW40-F1
#
_cell.length_a   1.000
_cell.length_b   1.000
_cell.length_c   1.000
_cell.angle_alpha   90.00
_cell.angle_beta   90.00
_cell.angle_gamma   90.00
#
_symmetry.space_group_name_H-M   'P 1'
#
loop_
_entity.id
_entity.type
_entity.pdbx_description
1 polymer ?
#
loop_
_entity_poly.entity_id
_entity_poly.type
_entity_poly.pdbx_seq_one_letter_code
_entity_poly.pdbx_strand_id
1 'polypeptide(L)'
;MQTLYAFDEEDTEMRNKIVEDLKTALRTQPMRFVTRFIELDGLTCLLNFLKSMDYETSESRIHTSVIGCIKALMNNSQGRAHVLAHPESINIISQSLRTENIKTKIAVLEILGAVCLVPDGHKKVLSAMLHYQVYAAERTRFQHNSNFASAPETEAHVTPQPSEPAIHGALKLTYETARYFK
;
A
#
# COMPACT_ATOMS: atom_id res chain seq x y z
N MET A 1 10.42 25.89 20.13
CA MET A 1 9.41 24.93 19.66
C MET A 1 8.97 25.22 18.23
N GLN A 2 8.56 26.44 17.89
CA GLN A 2 8.07 26.79 16.53
C GLN A 2 9.10 26.54 15.41
N THR A 3 10.39 26.68 15.70
CA THR A 3 11.51 26.40 14.78
C THR A 3 11.82 24.93 14.58
N LEU A 4 11.46 24.04 15.51
CA LEU A 4 11.65 22.59 15.34
C LEU A 4 10.58 22.00 14.43
N TYR A 5 9.32 22.41 14.62
CA TYR A 5 8.21 22.00 13.75
C TYR A 5 8.40 22.48 12.30
N ALA A 6 8.90 23.70 12.08
CA ALA A 6 9.17 24.22 10.74
C ALA A 6 10.28 23.42 10.02
N PHE A 7 11.29 22.95 10.76
CA PHE A 7 12.38 22.15 10.21
C PHE A 7 11.90 20.75 9.79
N ASP A 8 11.08 20.09 10.62
CA ASP A 8 10.49 18.79 10.31
C ASP A 8 9.52 18.85 9.11
N GLU A 9 8.83 19.98 8.93
CA GLU A 9 7.90 20.21 7.81
C GLU A 9 8.65 20.42 6.48
N GLU A 10 9.72 21.23 6.48
CA GLU A 10 10.61 21.43 5.32
C GLU A 10 11.29 20.12 4.88
N ASP A 11 11.79 19.33 5.84
CA ASP A 11 12.40 18.03 5.56
C ASP A 11 11.40 17.03 4.96
N THR A 12 10.17 17.03 5.47
CA THR A 12 9.09 16.18 4.94
C THR A 12 8.69 16.60 3.53
N GLU A 13 8.62 17.90 3.26
CA GLU A 13 8.34 18.44 1.92
C GLU A 13 9.46 18.11 0.93
N MET A 14 10.72 18.21 1.36
CA MET A 14 11.88 17.80 0.55
C MET A 14 11.83 16.30 0.21
N ARG A 15 11.57 15.44 1.21
CA ARG A 15 11.40 13.99 0.99
C ARG A 15 10.27 13.69 0.02
N ASN A 16 9.13 14.37 0.18
CA ASN A 16 7.99 14.21 -0.73
C ASN A 16 8.34 14.61 -2.16
N LYS A 17 9.04 15.73 -2.35
CA LYS A 17 9.49 16.18 -3.67
C LYS A 17 10.40 15.15 -4.34
N ILE A 18 11.36 14.58 -3.62
CA ILE A 18 12.27 13.56 -4.16
C ILE A 18 11.49 12.36 -4.71
N VAL A 19 10.49 11.86 -3.97
CA VAL A 19 9.70 10.70 -4.40
C VAL A 19 8.76 11.07 -5.56
N GLU A 20 8.18 12.27 -5.56
CA GLU A 20 7.36 12.76 -6.67
C GLU A 20 8.16 12.93 -7.98
N ASP A 21 9.40 13.41 -7.89
CA ASP A 21 10.31 13.53 -9.01
C ASP A 21 10.70 12.14 -9.54
N LEU A 22 10.96 11.18 -8.66
CA LEU A 22 11.19 9.77 -9.03
C LEU A 22 9.98 9.17 -9.74
N LYS A 23 8.76 9.37 -9.20
CA LYS A 23 7.51 8.92 -9.82
C LYS A 23 7.37 9.49 -11.23
N THR A 24 7.63 10.79 -11.38
CA THR A 24 7.58 11.47 -12.67
C THR A 24 8.61 10.88 -13.63
N ALA A 25 9.84 10.68 -13.18
CA ALA A 25 10.91 10.12 -13.99
C ALA A 25 10.61 8.70 -14.47
N LEU A 26 10.11 7.82 -13.61
CA LEU A 26 9.70 6.46 -13.98
C LEU A 26 8.60 6.43 -15.06
N ARG A 27 7.79 7.49 -15.15
CA ARG A 27 6.72 7.63 -16.15
C ARG A 27 7.18 8.29 -17.44
N THR A 28 8.05 9.28 -17.38
CA THR A 28 8.36 10.17 -18.52
C THR A 28 9.74 9.98 -19.11
N GLN A 29 10.70 9.41 -18.36
CA GLN A 29 12.04 9.18 -18.88
C GLN A 29 12.07 7.99 -19.85
N PRO A 30 13.06 7.94 -20.76
CA PRO A 30 13.17 6.85 -21.72
C PRO A 30 13.35 5.49 -21.03
N MET A 31 12.98 4.41 -21.72
CA MET A 31 13.04 3.03 -21.22
C MET A 31 14.35 2.68 -20.47
N ARG A 32 15.49 3.18 -20.95
CA ARG A 32 16.81 3.00 -20.30
C ARG A 32 16.86 3.42 -18.83
N PHE A 33 16.08 4.43 -18.44
CA PHE A 33 15.97 4.85 -17.06
C PHE A 33 15.28 3.78 -16.22
N VAL A 34 14.17 3.23 -16.73
CA VAL A 34 13.41 2.17 -16.04
C VAL A 34 14.23 0.89 -15.91
N THR A 35 14.91 0.46 -16.98
CA THR A 35 15.78 -0.71 -16.92
C THR A 35 16.91 -0.50 -15.92
N ARG A 36 17.57 0.66 -15.95
CA ARG A 36 18.64 0.98 -15.00
C ARG A 36 18.15 1.04 -13.56
N PHE A 37 16.96 1.59 -13.33
CA PHE A 37 16.34 1.61 -12.00
C PHE A 37 16.10 0.20 -11.46
N ILE A 38 15.63 -0.71 -12.32
CA ILE A 38 15.39 -2.12 -11.95
C ILE A 38 16.71 -2.84 -11.66
N GLU A 39 17.74 -2.66 -12.51
CA GLU A 39 19.09 -3.23 -12.32
C GLU A 39 19.76 -2.80 -11.01
N LEU A 40 19.35 -1.65 -10.46
CA LEU A 40 19.84 -1.11 -9.19
C LEU A 40 18.91 -1.43 -8.02
N ASP A 41 18.14 -2.51 -8.11
CA ASP A 41 17.20 -2.98 -7.08
C ASP A 41 16.15 -1.93 -6.66
N GLY A 42 15.85 -0.99 -7.55
CA GLY A 42 14.96 0.13 -7.23
C GLY A 42 13.56 -0.32 -6.79
N LEU A 43 13.01 -1.39 -7.39
CA LEU A 43 11.75 -1.96 -6.96
C LEU A 43 11.84 -2.48 -5.51
N THR A 44 12.89 -3.23 -5.20
CA THR A 44 13.12 -3.79 -3.85
C THR A 44 13.23 -2.68 -2.81
N CYS A 45 13.93 -1.59 -3.15
CA CYS A 45 14.00 -0.39 -2.30
C CYS A 45 12.61 0.23 -2.04
N LEU A 46 11.77 0.39 -3.07
CA LEU A 46 10.41 0.91 -2.90
C LEU A 46 9.57 -0.02 -2.01
N LEU A 47 9.63 -1.34 -2.22
CA LEU A 47 8.88 -2.32 -1.45
C LEU A 47 9.34 -2.37 0.02
N ASN A 48 10.65 -2.27 0.28
CA ASN A 48 11.17 -2.21 1.63
C ASN A 48 10.76 -0.91 2.33
N PHE A 49 10.77 0.22 1.61
CA PHE A 49 10.27 1.48 2.14
C PHE A 49 8.80 1.37 2.55
N LEU A 50 7.93 0.78 1.72
CA LEU A 50 6.52 0.54 2.08
C LEU A 50 6.36 -0.29 3.36
N LYS A 51 7.20 -1.32 3.56
CA LYS A 51 7.16 -2.16 4.76
C LYS A 51 7.62 -1.43 6.03
N SER A 52 8.51 -0.44 5.91
CA SER A 52 9.14 0.24 7.04
C SER A 52 8.55 1.60 7.36
N MET A 53 7.46 2.01 6.71
CA MET A 53 6.83 3.30 7.01
C MET A 53 6.29 3.32 8.45
N ASP A 54 6.54 4.43 9.13
CA ASP A 54 5.81 4.80 10.33
C ASP A 54 4.39 5.28 9.97
N TYR A 55 3.58 5.54 11.00
CA TYR A 55 2.20 5.96 10.82
C TYR A 55 2.10 7.27 10.02
N GLU A 56 2.90 8.27 10.39
CA GLU A 56 2.89 9.58 9.74
C GLU A 56 3.25 9.49 8.25
N THR A 57 4.35 8.80 7.91
CA THR A 57 4.73 8.59 6.51
C THR A 57 3.65 7.80 5.76
N SER A 58 3.04 6.79 6.39
CA SER A 58 2.00 5.97 5.77
C SER A 58 0.71 6.74 5.46
N GLU A 59 0.39 7.80 6.21
CA GLU A 59 -0.75 8.67 5.96
C GLU A 59 -0.41 9.89 5.08
N SER A 60 0.87 10.13 4.84
CA SER A 60 1.36 11.27 4.06
C SER A 60 1.27 11.07 2.54
N ARG A 61 1.56 12.15 1.80
CA ARG A 61 1.71 12.12 0.33
C ARG A 61 2.89 11.27 -0.14
N ILE A 62 3.90 11.06 0.70
CA ILE A 62 5.06 10.22 0.36
C ILE A 62 4.59 8.81 0.02
N HIS A 63 3.71 8.22 0.84
CA HIS A 63 3.17 6.89 0.57
C HIS A 63 2.41 6.84 -0.76
N THR A 64 1.56 7.83 -1.05
CA THR A 64 0.86 7.94 -2.34
C THR A 64 1.85 8.00 -3.51
N SER A 65 2.94 8.76 -3.34
CA SER A 65 3.99 8.95 -4.35
C SER A 65 4.75 7.65 -4.63
N VAL A 66 5.08 6.89 -3.58
CA VAL A 66 5.73 5.56 -3.69
C VAL A 66 4.83 4.57 -4.41
N ILE A 67 3.54 4.50 -4.08
CA ILE A 67 2.58 3.67 -4.84
C ILE A 67 2.50 4.15 -6.30
N GLY A 68 2.56 5.46 -6.53
CA GLY A 68 2.66 6.05 -7.85
C GLY A 68 3.89 5.57 -8.66
N CYS A 69 5.05 5.43 -8.02
CA CYS A 69 6.26 4.86 -8.65
C CYS A 69 6.01 3.43 -9.12
N ILE A 70 5.39 2.59 -8.27
CA ILE A 70 5.04 1.21 -8.62
C ILE A 70 4.01 1.17 -9.76
N LYS A 71 3.01 2.04 -9.73
CA LYS A 71 2.04 2.18 -10.83
C LYS A 71 2.74 2.54 -12.15
N ALA A 72 3.70 3.47 -12.11
CA ALA A 72 4.49 3.82 -13.30
C ALA A 72 5.29 2.63 -13.83
N LEU A 73 5.92 1.84 -12.95
CA LEU A 73 6.60 0.59 -13.32
C LEU A 73 5.66 -0.42 -13.98
N MET A 74 4.44 -0.59 -13.46
CA MET A 74 3.44 -1.51 -14.01
C MET A 74 2.95 -1.11 -15.41
N ASN A 75 3.02 0.17 -15.75
CA ASN A 75 2.73 0.69 -17.08
C ASN A 75 3.86 0.45 -18.09
N ASN A 76 5.03 0.02 -17.62
CA ASN A 76 6.17 -0.37 -18.44
C ASN A 76 6.22 -1.91 -18.56
N SER A 77 6.51 -2.46 -19.74
CA SER A 77 6.53 -3.93 -19.93
C SER A 77 7.60 -4.63 -19.08
N GLN A 78 8.81 -4.08 -19.01
CA GLN A 78 9.90 -4.61 -18.18
C GLN A 78 9.63 -4.41 -16.69
N GLY A 79 9.16 -3.21 -16.31
CA GLY A 79 8.76 -2.92 -14.94
C GLY A 79 7.65 -3.85 -14.44
N ARG A 80 6.61 -4.06 -15.25
CA ARG A 80 5.52 -5.00 -14.95
C ARG A 80 6.01 -6.42 -14.77
N ALA A 81 6.86 -6.91 -15.68
CA ALA A 81 7.43 -8.25 -15.56
C ALA A 81 8.20 -8.40 -14.23
N HIS A 82 9.00 -7.41 -13.88
CA HIS A 82 9.78 -7.42 -12.64
C HIS A 82 8.90 -7.37 -11.38
N VAL A 83 7.85 -6.53 -11.37
CA VAL A 83 6.88 -6.48 -10.28
C VAL A 83 6.16 -7.82 -10.11
N LEU A 84 5.68 -8.43 -11.19
CA LEU A 84 4.95 -9.71 -11.13
C LEU A 84 5.83 -10.90 -10.76
N ALA A 85 7.12 -10.86 -11.09
CA ALA A 85 8.11 -11.86 -10.75
C ALA A 85 8.54 -11.80 -9.27
N HIS A 86 8.52 -10.62 -8.65
CA HIS A 86 8.87 -10.47 -7.25
C HIS A 86 7.85 -11.19 -6.34
N PRO A 87 8.28 -12.09 -5.45
CA PRO A 87 7.38 -13.02 -4.73
C PRO A 87 6.39 -12.32 -3.81
N GLU A 88 6.82 -11.23 -3.15
CA GLU A 88 6.00 -10.53 -2.15
C GLU A 88 5.40 -9.22 -2.65
N SER A 89 5.66 -8.81 -3.89
CA SER A 89 5.35 -7.43 -4.33
C SER A 89 3.86 -7.11 -4.20
N ILE A 90 3.01 -8.00 -4.71
CA ILE A 90 1.56 -7.82 -4.69
C ILE A 90 1.03 -7.86 -3.26
N ASN A 91 1.60 -8.71 -2.39
CA ASN A 91 1.25 -8.74 -0.97
C ASN A 91 1.60 -7.42 -0.29
N ILE A 92 2.81 -6.90 -0.48
CA ILE A 92 3.27 -5.63 0.10
C ILE A 92 2.40 -4.47 -0.42
N ILE A 93 2.13 -4.41 -1.73
CA ILE A 93 1.25 -3.39 -2.32
C ILE A 93 -0.16 -3.45 -1.71
N SER A 94 -0.71 -4.64 -1.47
CA SER A 94 -2.04 -4.79 -0.88
C SER A 94 -2.10 -4.29 0.58
N GLN A 95 -1.00 -4.37 1.34
CA GLN A 95 -0.94 -3.85 2.72
C GLN A 95 -1.16 -2.34 2.78
N SER A 96 -0.81 -1.62 1.72
CA SER A 96 -1.06 -0.19 1.58
C SER A 96 -2.55 0.18 1.54
N LEU A 97 -3.48 -0.77 1.39
CA LEU A 97 -4.93 -0.52 1.53
C LEU A 97 -5.36 -0.10 2.94
N ARG A 98 -4.49 -0.31 3.93
CA ARG A 98 -4.76 0.03 5.33
C ARG A 98 -4.85 1.54 5.58
N THR A 99 -4.06 2.32 4.86
CA THR A 99 -3.98 3.78 5.07
C THR A 99 -5.36 4.43 5.05
N GLU A 100 -5.57 5.57 5.69
CA GLU A 100 -6.83 6.31 5.56
C GLU A 100 -6.89 7.15 4.27
N ASN A 101 -5.74 7.39 3.65
CA ASN A 101 -5.61 8.16 2.43
C ASN A 101 -6.29 7.47 1.22
N ILE A 102 -7.45 8.01 0.83
CA ILE A 102 -8.28 7.51 -0.27
C ILE A 102 -7.52 7.47 -1.60
N LYS A 103 -6.66 8.46 -1.88
CA LYS A 103 -5.90 8.51 -3.15
C LYS A 103 -4.92 7.34 -3.23
N THR A 104 -4.27 7.01 -2.13
CA THR A 104 -3.40 5.83 -2.04
C THR A 104 -4.21 4.55 -2.27
N LYS A 105 -5.38 4.39 -1.62
CA LYS A 105 -6.24 3.22 -1.83
C LYS A 105 -6.65 3.04 -3.29
N ILE A 106 -7.07 4.13 -3.94
CA ILE A 106 -7.44 4.10 -5.37
C ILE A 106 -6.25 3.62 -6.21
N ALA A 107 -5.06 4.18 -6.00
CA ALA A 107 -3.88 3.79 -6.74
C ALA A 107 -3.50 2.31 -6.53
N VAL A 108 -3.64 1.79 -5.30
CA VAL A 108 -3.43 0.36 -5.00
C VAL A 108 -4.47 -0.50 -5.74
N LEU A 109 -5.75 -0.14 -5.67
CA LEU A 109 -6.82 -0.89 -6.34
C LEU A 109 -6.68 -0.87 -7.87
N GLU A 110 -6.20 0.23 -8.46
CA GLU A 110 -5.90 0.29 -9.90
C GLU A 110 -4.77 -0.69 -10.28
N ILE A 111 -3.72 -0.80 -9.45
CA ILE A 111 -2.64 -1.79 -9.66
C ILE A 111 -3.20 -3.21 -9.54
N LEU A 112 -3.94 -3.52 -8.46
CA LEU A 112 -4.49 -4.85 -8.25
C LEU A 112 -5.49 -5.24 -9.35
N GLY A 113 -6.33 -4.31 -9.80
CA GLY A 113 -7.23 -4.50 -10.93
C GLY A 113 -6.46 -4.83 -12.21
N ALA A 114 -5.39 -4.10 -12.53
CA ALA A 114 -4.55 -4.38 -13.68
C ALA A 114 -3.84 -5.75 -13.58
N VAL A 115 -3.35 -6.12 -12.39
CA VAL A 115 -2.77 -7.46 -12.14
C VAL A 115 -3.82 -8.55 -12.34
N CYS A 116 -5.06 -8.33 -11.92
CA CYS A 116 -6.12 -9.34 -12.07
C CYS A 116 -6.36 -9.75 -13.53
N LEU A 117 -6.07 -8.84 -14.49
CA LEU A 117 -6.27 -9.04 -15.93
C LEU A 117 -5.09 -9.74 -16.63
N VAL A 118 -3.95 -9.94 -15.97
CA VAL A 118 -2.83 -10.70 -16.56
C VAL A 118 -3.00 -12.22 -16.35
N PRO A 119 -2.38 -13.09 -17.18
CA PRO A 119 -2.43 -14.53 -16.99
C PRO A 119 -2.02 -14.95 -15.57
N ASP A 120 -2.84 -15.78 -14.92
CA ASP A 120 -2.73 -16.18 -13.51
C ASP A 120 -2.71 -15.05 -12.47
N GLY A 121 -2.89 -13.78 -12.89
CA GLY A 121 -2.82 -12.62 -12.02
C GLY A 121 -3.96 -12.56 -11.01
N HIS A 122 -5.16 -12.99 -11.38
CA HIS A 122 -6.31 -13.11 -10.46
C HIS A 122 -6.00 -13.99 -9.23
N LYS A 123 -5.22 -15.07 -9.39
CA LYS A 123 -4.79 -15.94 -8.27
C LYS A 123 -3.81 -15.19 -7.36
N LYS A 124 -2.87 -14.44 -7.93
CA LYS A 124 -1.94 -13.59 -7.17
C LYS A 124 -2.67 -12.52 -6.37
N VAL A 125 -3.65 -11.84 -6.98
CA VAL A 125 -4.47 -10.83 -6.28
C VAL A 125 -5.27 -11.47 -5.15
N LEU A 126 -5.94 -12.60 -5.39
CA LEU A 126 -6.68 -13.30 -4.34
C LEU A 126 -5.77 -13.69 -3.16
N SER A 127 -4.59 -14.26 -3.45
CA SER A 127 -3.59 -14.60 -2.44
C SER A 127 -3.15 -13.38 -1.64
N ALA A 128 -2.91 -12.25 -2.31
CA ALA A 128 -2.54 -11.00 -1.66
C ALA A 128 -3.66 -10.44 -0.79
N MET A 129 -4.91 -10.52 -1.22
CA MET A 129 -6.04 -10.07 -0.42
C MET A 129 -6.28 -10.93 0.82
N LEU A 130 -6.06 -12.26 0.74
CA LEU A 130 -6.05 -13.14 1.91
C LEU A 130 -4.92 -12.78 2.87
N HIS A 131 -3.72 -12.53 2.34
CA HIS A 131 -2.59 -12.04 3.15
C HIS A 131 -2.93 -10.70 3.83
N TYR A 132 -3.56 -9.77 3.10
CA TYR A 132 -3.98 -8.48 3.64
C TYR A 132 -5.00 -8.62 4.77
N GLN A 133 -5.96 -9.54 4.65
CA GLN A 133 -6.96 -9.80 5.70
C GLN A 133 -6.29 -10.18 7.03
N VAL A 134 -5.30 -11.08 6.99
CA VAL A 134 -4.54 -11.48 8.19
C VAL A 134 -3.73 -10.30 8.73
N TYR A 135 -3.01 -9.60 7.84
CA TYR A 135 -2.20 -8.43 8.20
C TYR A 135 -3.00 -7.30 8.86
N ALA A 136 -4.20 -7.01 8.34
CA ALA A 136 -5.08 -5.99 8.89
C ALA A 136 -5.60 -6.41 10.27
N ALA A 137 -6.05 -7.66 10.41
CA ALA A 137 -6.58 -8.20 11.67
C ALA A 137 -5.54 -8.22 12.80
N GLU A 138 -4.29 -8.61 12.51
CA GLU A 138 -3.22 -8.71 13.51
C GLU A 138 -2.92 -7.39 14.21
N ARG A 139 -2.93 -6.28 13.47
CA ARG A 139 -2.63 -4.97 14.07
C ARG A 139 -3.84 -4.30 14.71
N THR A 140 -5.07 -4.56 14.24
CA THR A 140 -6.28 -4.07 14.95
C THR A 140 -6.38 -4.71 16.34
N ARG A 141 -5.96 -5.98 16.46
CA ARG A 141 -5.84 -6.68 17.76
C ARG A 141 -4.90 -5.97 18.75
N PHE A 142 -3.81 -5.36 18.27
CA PHE A 142 -2.91 -4.59 19.15
C PHE A 142 -3.44 -3.19 19.48
N GLN A 143 -4.18 -2.55 18.58
CA GLN A 143 -4.80 -1.24 18.85
C GLN A 143 -5.90 -1.32 19.92
N HIS A 144 -6.66 -2.42 19.96
CA HIS A 144 -7.70 -2.62 20.98
C HIS A 144 -7.12 -2.74 22.41
N ASN A 145 -5.86 -3.16 22.54
CA ASN A 145 -5.20 -3.31 23.83
C ASN A 145 -4.58 -1.99 24.35
N SER A 146 -4.46 -0.96 23.52
CA SER A 146 -3.88 0.33 23.90
C SER A 146 -4.88 1.29 24.56
N ASN A 147 -6.18 0.98 24.52
CA ASN A 147 -7.25 1.84 25.03
C ASN A 147 -7.82 1.37 26.38
N PHE A 148 -7.22 0.38 27.03
CA PHE A 148 -7.66 -0.11 28.35
C PHE A 148 -6.57 0.10 29.40
N ALA A 149 -6.23 1.37 29.65
CA ALA A 149 -5.36 1.75 30.77
C ALA A 149 -5.94 2.96 31.53
N SER A 150 -7.25 2.95 31.82
CA SER A 150 -7.85 3.70 32.94
C SER A 150 -9.37 3.50 33.00
N ALA A 151 -9.86 2.41 33.58
CA ALA A 151 -11.13 2.34 34.33
C ALA A 151 -11.29 0.95 34.97
N PRO A 152 -11.82 0.86 36.20
CA PRO A 152 -11.99 -0.41 36.90
C PRO A 152 -13.20 -1.20 36.39
N GLU A 153 -13.14 -2.49 36.67
CA GLU A 153 -14.01 -3.59 36.27
C GLU A 153 -15.50 -3.36 36.61
N THR A 154 -16.38 -3.55 35.62
CA THR A 154 -17.71 -4.14 35.84
C THR A 154 -18.11 -4.98 34.62
N GLU A 155 -18.46 -6.24 34.88
CA GLU A 155 -18.92 -7.24 33.92
C GLU A 155 -20.19 -6.78 33.17
N ALA A 156 -20.16 -6.80 31.83
CA ALA A 156 -21.37 -6.94 31.00
C ALA A 156 -21.00 -7.43 29.58
N HIS A 157 -21.23 -8.72 29.34
CA HIS A 157 -21.64 -9.32 28.07
C HIS A 157 -21.00 -8.75 26.77
N VAL A 158 -19.82 -9.27 26.41
CA VAL A 158 -19.22 -9.00 25.09
C VAL A 158 -20.02 -9.73 24.01
N THR A 159 -20.92 -9.01 23.36
CA THR A 159 -21.34 -9.33 22.00
C THR A 159 -20.30 -8.73 21.04
N PRO A 160 -19.85 -9.45 19.99
CA PRO A 160 -18.88 -8.89 19.05
C PRO A 160 -19.57 -7.79 18.25
N GLN A 161 -19.23 -6.53 18.55
CA GLN A 161 -19.69 -5.38 17.76
C GLN A 161 -18.78 -5.23 16.51
N PRO A 162 -19.35 -5.29 15.30
CA PRO A 162 -18.61 -5.21 14.04
C PRO A 162 -18.52 -3.76 13.57
N SER A 163 -17.30 -3.26 13.38
CA SER A 163 -17.06 -2.04 12.61
C SER A 163 -15.82 -2.19 11.73
N GLU A 164 -15.91 -3.11 10.75
CA GLU A 164 -15.01 -3.19 9.60
C GLU A 164 -15.76 -3.17 8.23
N PRO A 165 -16.76 -2.29 7.99
CA PRO A 165 -17.64 -2.44 6.82
C PRO A 165 -16.96 -2.03 5.50
N ALA A 166 -16.01 -1.09 5.55
CA ALA A 166 -15.37 -0.52 4.36
C ALA A 166 -14.35 -1.48 3.72
N ILE A 167 -13.61 -2.24 4.53
CA ILE A 167 -12.60 -3.20 4.05
C ILE A 167 -13.29 -4.46 3.54
N HIS A 168 -14.31 -4.95 4.26
CA HIS A 168 -15.14 -6.06 3.78
C HIS A 168 -15.84 -5.70 2.46
N GLY A 169 -16.33 -4.46 2.31
CA GLY A 169 -16.90 -3.94 1.07
C GLY A 169 -15.90 -3.91 -0.09
N ALA A 170 -14.68 -3.40 0.14
CA ALA A 170 -13.62 -3.38 -0.87
C ALA A 170 -13.15 -4.79 -1.26
N LEU A 171 -12.94 -5.68 -0.29
CA LEU A 171 -12.62 -7.09 -0.52
C LEU A 171 -13.71 -7.79 -1.33
N LYS A 172 -14.98 -7.57 -0.97
CA LYS A 172 -16.14 -8.14 -1.65
C LYS A 172 -16.26 -7.59 -3.07
N LEU A 173 -16.04 -6.29 -3.29
CA LEU A 173 -16.05 -5.69 -4.62
C LEU A 173 -14.89 -6.21 -5.49
N THR A 174 -13.71 -6.39 -4.91
CA THR A 174 -12.55 -6.95 -5.63
C THR A 174 -12.77 -8.43 -5.96
N TYR A 175 -13.35 -9.19 -5.03
CA TYR A 175 -13.72 -10.60 -5.22
C TYR A 175 -14.86 -10.77 -6.25
N GLU A 176 -15.90 -9.95 -6.19
CA GLU A 176 -17.01 -9.94 -7.15
C GLU A 176 -16.53 -9.52 -8.54
N THR A 177 -15.67 -8.50 -8.63
CA THR A 177 -15.05 -8.08 -9.89
C THR A 177 -14.20 -9.22 -10.47
N ALA A 178 -13.36 -9.89 -9.65
CA ALA A 178 -12.56 -11.03 -10.09
C ALA A 178 -13.41 -12.25 -10.52
N ARG A 179 -14.61 -12.41 -9.93
CA ARG A 179 -15.55 -13.48 -10.29
C ARG A 179 -16.25 -13.24 -11.63
N TYR A 180 -16.42 -11.97 -12.03
CA TYR A 180 -17.09 -11.58 -13.28
C TYR A 180 -16.23 -11.79 -14.54
N PHE A 181 -14.92 -12.01 -14.39
CA PHE A 181 -13.99 -12.30 -15.49
C PHE A 181 -13.72 -13.81 -15.71
N LYS A 182 -14.57 -14.68 -15.15
CA LYS A 182 -14.69 -16.10 -15.53
C LYS A 182 -15.94 -16.31 -16.38
#